data_AF-A0A1X6PKP5-F1
#
_entry.id   AF-A0A1X6PKP5-F1
#
_cell.length_a   1.000
_cell.length_b   1.000
_cell.length_c   1.000
_cell.angle_alpha   90.00
_cell.angle_beta   90.00
_cell.angle_gamma   90.00
#
_symmetry.space_group_name_H-M   'P 1'
#
loop_
_entity.id
_entity.type
_entity.pdbx_description
1 polymer ?
#
loop_
_entity_poly.entity_id
_entity_poly.type
_entity_poly.pdbx_seq_one_letter_code
_entity_poly.pdbx_strand_id
1 'polypeptide(L)'
;MSAVAAGGGGGWVVGSRSGRRALIFKPNKDSHSVDGPGQGVKAFRFRVAAAGTYRIAFRLSAPHWTEYNDLWARLGGGARMVRGGRVRPLSAGWVKVYQNRGRNQWVLGGVTKDFDGHDLVTRPLRAGETYTLTVSGRSSKLALADVAAFKCNLPGGCGNGSDGFRRISKMDVSRCA
;
A
#
# COMPACT_ATOMS: atom_id res chain seq x y z
N MET A 1 6.77 -7.63 -9.05
CA MET A 1 6.10 -7.13 -10.28
C MET A 1 5.70 -5.69 -10.03
N SER A 2 5.75 -4.84 -11.06
CA SER A 2 5.53 -3.40 -10.94
C SER A 2 4.20 -2.97 -11.54
N ALA A 3 3.47 -2.09 -10.85
CA ALA A 3 2.20 -1.54 -11.33
C ALA A 3 2.40 -0.25 -12.13
N VAL A 4 1.52 0.02 -13.10
CA VAL A 4 1.51 1.28 -13.87
C VAL A 4 1.04 2.43 -12.96
N ALA A 5 1.74 3.56 -13.03
CA ALA A 5 1.52 4.71 -12.18
C ALA A 5 0.22 5.45 -12.46
N ALA A 6 -0.36 6.04 -11.41
CA ALA A 6 -1.48 6.95 -11.54
C ALA A 6 -0.99 8.41 -11.45
N GLY A 7 -1.50 9.30 -12.30
CA GLY A 7 -1.16 10.74 -12.27
C GLY A 7 -1.79 11.47 -11.07
N GLY A 8 -1.58 12.78 -10.98
CA GLY A 8 -2.20 13.67 -9.99
C GLY A 8 -3.74 13.76 -10.10
N GLY A 9 -4.37 14.62 -9.28
CA GLY A 9 -5.82 14.87 -9.28
C GLY A 9 -6.59 14.14 -8.16
N GLY A 10 -7.77 14.68 -7.80
CA GLY A 10 -8.59 14.18 -6.70
C GLY A 10 -7.98 14.39 -5.31
N GLY A 11 -7.19 15.46 -5.15
CA GLY A 11 -6.41 15.74 -3.95
C GLY A 11 -4.98 15.17 -3.97
N TRP A 12 -4.62 14.31 -4.92
CA TRP A 12 -3.24 13.87 -5.10
C TRP A 12 -2.43 14.85 -5.93
N VAL A 13 -1.23 15.19 -5.46
CA VAL A 13 -0.27 16.02 -6.17
C VAL A 13 0.97 15.18 -6.45
N VAL A 14 1.46 15.19 -7.69
CA VAL A 14 2.75 14.58 -8.03
C VAL A 14 3.85 15.53 -7.54
N GLY A 15 4.78 15.01 -6.75
CA GLY A 15 5.88 15.81 -6.21
C GLY A 15 7.06 14.94 -5.84
N SER A 16 7.97 15.50 -5.05
CA SER A 16 9.11 14.79 -4.47
C SER A 16 9.07 14.89 -2.95
N ARG A 17 9.44 13.80 -2.26
CA ARG A 17 9.66 13.79 -0.83
C ARG A 17 10.94 13.05 -0.50
N SER A 18 11.83 13.71 0.24
CA SER A 18 13.12 13.15 0.65
C SER A 18 13.87 12.50 -0.54
N GLY A 19 13.93 13.22 -1.67
CA GLY A 19 14.60 12.79 -2.90
C GLY A 19 13.86 11.75 -3.76
N ARG A 20 12.66 11.31 -3.38
CA ARG A 20 11.87 10.33 -4.14
C ARG A 20 10.57 10.92 -4.66
N ARG A 21 10.29 10.70 -5.96
CA ARG A 21 9.04 11.08 -6.59
C ARG A 21 7.85 10.28 -6.01
N ALA A 22 6.73 10.95 -5.78
CA ALA A 22 5.58 10.37 -5.10
C ALA A 22 4.27 11.10 -5.41
N LEU A 23 3.16 10.42 -5.15
CA LEU A 23 1.84 11.03 -5.01
C LEU A 23 1.67 11.48 -3.55
N ILE A 24 1.45 12.78 -3.34
CA ILE A 24 1.24 13.37 -2.01
C ILE A 24 -0.22 13.81 -1.91
N PHE A 25 -0.96 13.28 -0.94
CA PHE A 25 -2.37 13.61 -0.77
C PHE A 25 -2.54 14.93 -0.02
N LYS A 26 -3.22 15.91 -0.60
CA LYS A 26 -3.52 17.24 -0.05
C LYS A 26 -2.31 17.84 0.68
N PRO A 27 -1.17 18.09 -0.02
CA PRO A 27 0.11 18.44 0.61
C PRO A 27 0.06 19.71 1.46
N ASN A 28 -0.84 20.65 1.12
CA ASN A 28 -0.97 21.95 1.78
C ASN A 28 -2.10 21.98 2.83
N LYS A 29 -2.69 20.82 3.19
CA LYS A 29 -3.76 20.75 4.20
C LYS A 29 -3.15 20.41 5.57
N ASP A 30 -3.14 21.40 6.45
CA ASP A 30 -2.63 21.32 7.83
C ASP A 30 -3.69 20.83 8.84
N SER A 31 -4.53 19.88 8.43
CA SER A 31 -5.58 19.30 9.28
C SER A 31 -5.32 17.81 9.48
N HIS A 32 -5.47 17.38 10.73
CA HIS A 32 -5.37 15.98 11.17
C HIS A 32 -6.65 15.18 10.87
N SER A 33 -7.69 15.84 10.35
CA SER A 33 -8.95 15.19 9.99
C SER A 33 -8.75 14.26 8.81
N VAL A 34 -9.34 13.07 8.92
CA VAL A 34 -9.24 12.02 7.92
C VAL A 34 -10.39 12.12 6.92
N ASP A 35 -10.08 11.90 5.66
CA ASP A 35 -11.08 11.79 4.60
C ASP A 35 -11.67 10.36 4.55
N GLY A 36 -12.95 10.26 4.25
CA GLY A 36 -13.61 8.98 3.98
C GLY A 36 -13.03 8.25 2.76
N PRO A 37 -13.28 6.94 2.61
CA PRO A 37 -12.80 6.21 1.44
C PRO A 37 -13.41 6.74 0.13
N GLY A 38 -12.70 6.50 -0.98
CA GLY A 38 -13.14 6.94 -2.31
C GLY A 38 -12.64 8.33 -2.72
N GLN A 39 -11.95 9.06 -1.86
CA GLN A 39 -11.38 10.37 -2.19
C GLN A 39 -10.12 10.24 -3.05
N GLY A 40 -10.18 10.74 -4.28
CA GLY A 40 -9.05 10.69 -5.21
C GLY A 40 -8.60 9.26 -5.52
N VAL A 41 -9.52 8.38 -5.93
CA VAL A 41 -9.19 6.99 -6.22
C VAL A 41 -8.07 6.88 -7.26
N LYS A 42 -7.06 6.06 -6.98
CA LYS A 42 -6.02 5.63 -7.93
C LYS A 42 -6.08 4.11 -8.08
N ALA A 43 -6.01 3.64 -9.33
CA ALA A 43 -6.04 2.22 -9.66
C ALA A 43 -4.67 1.76 -10.15
N PHE A 44 -4.10 0.78 -9.47
CA PHE A 44 -2.84 0.14 -9.79
C PHE A 44 -3.13 -1.24 -10.37
N ARG A 45 -2.83 -1.43 -11.65
CA ARG A 45 -3.01 -2.71 -12.34
C ARG A 45 -1.68 -3.45 -12.39
N PHE A 46 -1.72 -4.75 -12.08
CA PHE A 46 -0.56 -5.63 -12.20
C PHE A 46 -0.97 -6.98 -12.79
N ARG A 47 -0.20 -7.45 -13.75
CA ARG A 47 -0.35 -8.80 -14.33
C ARG A 47 0.36 -9.81 -13.44
N VAL A 48 -0.27 -10.95 -13.19
CA VAL A 48 0.25 -12.01 -12.34
C VAL A 48 0.96 -13.05 -13.19
N ALA A 49 2.27 -13.18 -13.05
CA ALA A 49 3.06 -14.15 -13.83
C ALA A 49 2.88 -15.59 -13.33
N ALA A 50 2.63 -15.81 -12.05
CA ALA A 50 2.49 -17.13 -11.45
C ALA A 50 1.26 -17.18 -10.55
N ALA A 51 0.51 -18.29 -10.57
CA ALA A 51 -0.63 -18.43 -9.68
C ALA A 51 -0.17 -18.43 -8.21
N GLY A 52 -1.02 -17.92 -7.32
CA GLY A 52 -0.81 -17.97 -5.88
C GLY A 52 -1.23 -16.71 -5.13
N THR A 53 -0.85 -16.65 -3.87
CA THR A 53 -1.18 -15.56 -2.96
C THR A 53 -0.08 -14.51 -2.95
N TYR A 54 -0.45 -13.23 -2.91
CA TYR A 54 0.49 -12.12 -2.97
C TYR A 54 0.29 -11.18 -1.78
N ARG A 55 1.38 -10.72 -1.16
CA ARG A 55 1.34 -9.57 -0.26
C ARG A 55 1.48 -8.29 -1.06
N ILE A 56 0.67 -7.30 -0.71
CA ILE A 56 0.79 -5.93 -1.19
C ILE A 56 1.63 -5.13 -0.19
N ALA A 57 2.65 -4.46 -0.69
CA ALA A 57 3.48 -3.54 0.07
C ALA A 57 3.45 -2.16 -0.60
N PHE A 58 3.37 -1.12 0.22
CA PHE A 58 3.34 0.28 -0.15
C PHE A 58 4.63 0.93 0.31
N ARG A 59 5.24 1.77 -0.53
CA ARG A 59 6.31 2.66 -0.10
C ARG A 59 5.71 4.00 0.30
N LEU A 60 5.64 4.23 1.61
CA LEU A 60 4.96 5.37 2.23
C LEU A 60 5.94 6.28 2.96
N SER A 61 5.63 7.58 3.00
CA SER A 61 6.33 8.57 3.81
C SER A 61 5.33 9.58 4.36
N ALA A 62 5.45 9.91 5.64
CA ALA A 62 4.61 10.90 6.29
C ALA A 62 5.43 11.78 7.24
N PRO A 63 4.99 13.02 7.51
CA PRO A 63 5.66 13.90 8.45
C PRO A 63 5.61 13.39 9.89
N HIS A 64 4.53 12.68 10.27
CA HIS A 64 4.32 12.20 11.63
C HIS A 64 4.12 10.68 11.68
N TRP A 65 4.33 10.09 12.86
CA TRP A 65 4.32 8.64 13.07
C TRP A 65 2.94 8.11 13.45
N THR A 66 2.06 8.95 13.97
CA THR A 66 0.65 8.63 14.29
C THR A 66 -0.37 9.45 13.49
N GLU A 67 0.10 10.44 12.74
CA GLU A 67 -0.76 11.36 11.97
C GLU A 67 -0.24 11.48 10.55
N TYR A 68 -1.11 11.87 9.62
CA TYR A 68 -0.73 12.04 8.20
C TYR A 68 -0.24 10.74 7.55
N ASN A 69 -0.43 9.60 8.20
CA ASN A 69 0.39 8.41 8.01
C ASN A 69 -0.32 7.25 7.33
N ASP A 70 -1.52 7.48 6.80
CA ASP A 70 -2.38 6.42 6.28
C ASP A 70 -3.22 6.80 5.05
N LEU A 71 -3.57 5.74 4.30
CA LEU A 71 -4.42 5.76 3.12
C LEU A 71 -5.47 4.66 3.22
N TRP A 72 -6.46 4.72 2.33
CA TRP A 72 -7.38 3.62 2.10
C TRP A 72 -6.88 2.76 0.95
N ALA A 73 -6.98 1.44 1.09
CA ALA A 73 -6.68 0.45 0.05
C ALA A 73 -7.86 -0.51 -0.12
N ARG A 74 -8.05 -1.06 -1.32
CA ARG A 74 -9.08 -2.05 -1.61
C ARG A 74 -8.61 -3.04 -2.68
N LEU A 75 -8.78 -4.33 -2.40
CA LEU A 75 -8.38 -5.46 -3.24
C LEU A 75 -9.55 -6.29 -3.78
N GLY A 76 -10.78 -5.95 -3.38
CA GLY A 76 -11.99 -6.73 -3.68
C GLY A 76 -12.16 -7.95 -2.77
N GLY A 77 -13.12 -8.80 -3.12
CA GLY A 77 -13.51 -9.96 -2.30
C GLY A 77 -12.41 -11.01 -2.14
N GLY A 78 -12.37 -11.64 -0.97
CA GLY A 78 -11.46 -12.74 -0.65
C GLY A 78 -10.04 -12.33 -0.24
N ALA A 79 -9.77 -11.01 -0.11
CA ALA A 79 -8.54 -10.52 0.49
C ALA A 79 -8.43 -10.94 1.97
N ARG A 80 -7.21 -10.92 2.50
CA ARG A 80 -6.87 -11.40 3.84
C ARG A 80 -5.92 -10.43 4.54
N MET A 81 -5.96 -10.48 5.86
CA MET A 81 -5.02 -9.82 6.77
C MET A 81 -4.20 -10.88 7.49
N VAL A 82 -2.88 -10.71 7.55
CA VAL A 82 -1.97 -11.70 8.15
C VAL A 82 -1.09 -11.07 9.22
N ARG A 83 -1.02 -11.70 10.39
CA ARG A 83 -0.10 -11.31 11.47
C ARG A 83 0.34 -12.52 12.26
N GLY A 84 1.66 -12.72 12.42
CA GLY A 84 2.22 -13.78 13.26
C GLY A 84 1.67 -15.18 12.93
N GLY A 85 1.48 -15.49 11.64
CA GLY A 85 0.89 -16.77 11.19
C GLY A 85 -0.63 -16.87 11.33
N ARG A 86 -1.32 -15.84 11.83
CA ARG A 86 -2.78 -15.80 11.88
C ARG A 86 -3.31 -15.14 10.61
N VAL A 87 -4.23 -15.83 9.94
CA VAL A 87 -4.89 -15.35 8.72
C VAL A 87 -6.33 -14.99 9.06
N ARG A 88 -6.76 -13.78 8.70
CA ARG A 88 -8.13 -13.30 8.89
C ARG A 88 -8.72 -12.85 7.56
N PRO A 89 -10.01 -13.11 7.28
CA PRO A 89 -10.66 -12.54 6.11
C PRO A 89 -10.68 -11.01 6.21
N LEU A 90 -10.53 -10.35 5.07
CA LEU A 90 -10.79 -8.93 4.91
C LEU A 90 -12.09 -8.76 4.13
N SER A 91 -12.92 -7.79 4.54
CA SER A 91 -14.10 -7.44 3.76
C SER A 91 -13.72 -6.94 2.36
N ALA A 92 -14.64 -7.01 1.40
CA ALA A 92 -14.39 -6.51 0.04
C ALA A 92 -14.23 -4.97 -0.04
N GLY A 93 -14.48 -4.27 1.07
CA GLY A 93 -14.46 -2.82 1.17
C GLY A 93 -13.06 -2.23 1.28
N TRP A 94 -13.03 -0.97 1.72
CA TRP A 94 -11.80 -0.24 1.96
C TRP A 94 -11.19 -0.63 3.30
N VAL A 95 -9.87 -0.80 3.31
CA VAL A 95 -9.09 -1.03 4.51
C VAL A 95 -8.06 0.08 4.68
N LYS A 96 -7.86 0.52 5.91
CA LYS A 96 -6.80 1.47 6.23
C LYS A 96 -5.44 0.78 6.12
N VAL A 97 -4.47 1.44 5.48
CA VAL A 97 -3.07 1.04 5.47
C VAL A 97 -2.22 2.21 5.96
N TYR A 98 -1.32 1.95 6.90
CA TYR A 98 -0.54 3.00 7.57
C TYR A 98 0.93 2.64 7.78
N GLN A 99 1.76 3.64 8.08
CA GLN A 99 3.15 3.50 8.51
C GLN A 99 3.40 4.27 9.82
N ASN A 100 4.37 3.87 10.65
CA ASN A 100 4.62 4.48 11.98
C ASN A 100 6.05 5.04 12.16
N ARG A 101 6.73 5.47 11.10
CA ARG A 101 8.08 6.08 11.20
C ARG A 101 8.04 7.59 11.33
N GLY A 102 7.21 8.27 10.54
CA GLY A 102 7.17 9.74 10.51
C GLY A 102 8.48 10.37 10.00
N ARG A 103 8.69 11.65 10.31
CA ARG A 103 9.88 12.44 9.93
C ARG A 103 10.20 12.39 8.43
N ASN A 104 9.18 12.21 7.61
CA ASN A 104 9.27 12.03 6.16
C ASN A 104 10.20 10.88 5.73
N GLN A 105 10.43 9.88 6.59
CA GLN A 105 11.19 8.68 6.26
C GLN A 105 10.38 7.77 5.32
N TRP A 106 11.07 7.20 4.32
CA TRP A 106 10.46 6.22 3.43
C TRP A 106 10.43 4.84 4.08
N VAL A 107 9.25 4.22 4.05
CA VAL A 107 9.01 2.88 4.59
C VAL A 107 8.37 2.04 3.50
N LEU A 108 8.99 0.91 3.18
CA LEU A 108 8.32 -0.12 2.40
C LEU A 108 7.56 -1.06 3.34
N GLY A 109 6.29 -1.33 3.03
CA GLY A 109 5.43 -2.20 3.83
C GLY A 109 4.04 -1.61 3.91
N GLY A 110 3.66 -1.12 5.09
CA GLY A 110 2.29 -0.71 5.37
C GLY A 110 1.50 -1.86 5.98
N VAL A 111 0.80 -1.56 7.06
CA VAL A 111 -0.01 -2.53 7.81
C VAL A 111 -1.43 -2.01 7.97
N THR A 112 -2.36 -2.93 8.18
CA THR A 112 -3.77 -2.63 8.46
C THR A 112 -4.03 -2.74 9.96
N LYS A 113 -5.04 -2.01 10.46
CA LYS A 113 -5.53 -2.00 11.85
C LYS A 113 -4.56 -1.38 12.88
N ASP A 114 -5.02 -0.33 13.56
CA ASP A 114 -4.24 0.32 14.61
C ASP A 114 -3.91 -0.63 15.76
N PHE A 115 -2.69 -0.48 16.31
CA PHE A 115 -2.16 -1.26 17.44
C PHE A 115 -2.06 -2.79 17.21
N ASP A 116 -2.45 -3.27 16.04
CA ASP A 116 -2.47 -4.69 15.68
C ASP A 116 -2.22 -4.82 14.17
N GLY A 117 -1.07 -4.30 13.74
CA GLY A 117 -0.70 -4.20 12.32
C GLY A 117 -0.70 -5.56 11.60
N HIS A 118 -1.52 -5.70 10.57
CA HIS A 118 -1.53 -6.88 9.70
C HIS A 118 -1.04 -6.57 8.29
N ASP A 119 -0.40 -7.55 7.66
CA ASP A 119 -0.04 -7.50 6.26
C ASP A 119 -1.27 -7.68 5.38
N LEU A 120 -1.39 -6.85 4.34
CA LEU A 120 -2.46 -6.93 3.35
C LEU A 120 -2.12 -7.98 2.28
N VAL A 121 -2.95 -9.01 2.18
CA VAL A 121 -2.71 -10.16 1.31
C VAL A 121 -3.91 -10.39 0.39
N THR A 122 -3.64 -10.73 -0.86
CA THR A 122 -4.67 -10.99 -1.87
C THR A 122 -5.37 -12.34 -1.60
N ARG A 123 -6.51 -12.55 -2.26
CA ARG A 123 -6.96 -13.93 -2.55
C ARG A 123 -5.92 -14.66 -3.42
N PRO A 124 -5.97 -16.00 -3.55
CA PRO A 124 -5.22 -16.69 -4.58
C PRO A 124 -5.56 -16.11 -5.96
N LEU A 125 -4.52 -15.73 -6.69
CA LEU A 125 -4.57 -15.14 -8.02
C LEU A 125 -4.19 -16.20 -9.05
N ARG A 126 -4.73 -16.07 -10.27
CA ARG A 126 -4.43 -16.94 -11.41
C ARG A 126 -3.30 -16.35 -12.23
N ALA A 127 -2.46 -17.21 -12.80
CA ALA A 127 -1.40 -16.79 -13.71
C ALA A 127 -2.01 -16.20 -15.00
N GLY A 128 -1.33 -15.22 -15.59
CA GLY A 128 -1.74 -14.55 -16.82
C GLY A 128 -2.75 -13.42 -16.64
N GLU A 129 -3.51 -13.41 -15.54
CA GLU A 129 -4.57 -12.42 -15.28
C GLU A 129 -4.03 -11.07 -14.78
N THR A 130 -4.77 -10.00 -15.05
CA THR A 130 -4.51 -8.65 -14.53
C THR A 130 -5.43 -8.35 -13.35
N TYR A 131 -4.84 -7.91 -12.25
CA TYR A 131 -5.54 -7.56 -11.03
C TYR A 131 -5.40 -6.07 -10.74
N THR A 132 -6.40 -5.52 -10.07
CA THR A 132 -6.45 -4.10 -9.70
C THR A 132 -6.40 -3.95 -8.19
N LEU A 133 -5.43 -3.20 -7.70
CA LEU A 133 -5.46 -2.58 -6.37
C LEU A 133 -5.98 -1.16 -6.54
N THR A 134 -6.99 -0.76 -5.77
CA THR A 134 -7.39 0.65 -5.69
C THR A 134 -6.93 1.25 -4.37
N VAL A 135 -6.41 2.47 -4.41
CA VAL A 135 -6.14 3.29 -3.22
C VAL A 135 -6.96 4.57 -3.28
N SER A 136 -7.24 5.16 -2.12
CA SER A 136 -7.78 6.52 -2.02
C SER A 136 -7.10 7.26 -0.88
N GLY A 137 -7.08 8.59 -0.96
CA GLY A 137 -6.51 9.41 0.11
C GLY A 137 -7.32 9.27 1.40
N ARG A 138 -6.63 9.27 2.54
CA ARG A 138 -7.24 9.27 3.88
C ARG A 138 -6.66 10.41 4.69
N SER A 139 -5.36 10.36 4.97
CA SER A 139 -4.68 11.42 5.70
C SER A 139 -3.96 12.37 4.74
N SER A 140 -4.08 13.68 4.96
CA SER A 140 -3.31 14.69 4.23
C SER A 140 -1.81 14.48 4.45
N LYS A 141 -0.99 15.09 3.59
CA LYS A 141 0.46 15.03 3.57
C LYS A 141 1.07 13.63 3.44
N LEU A 142 0.32 12.52 3.43
CA LEU A 142 0.89 11.20 3.14
C LEU A 142 1.44 11.19 1.71
N ALA A 143 2.66 10.67 1.56
CA ALA A 143 3.27 10.38 0.27
C ALA A 143 3.27 8.87 -0.01
N LEU A 144 2.81 8.49 -1.21
CA LEU A 144 2.89 7.14 -1.77
C LEU A 144 3.83 7.18 -2.97
N ALA A 145 4.98 6.52 -2.86
CA ALA A 145 5.96 6.45 -3.94
C ALA A 145 5.76 5.21 -4.81
N ASP A 146 5.45 4.05 -4.21
CA ASP A 146 5.44 2.79 -4.95
C ASP A 146 4.45 1.79 -4.34
N VAL A 147 3.92 0.93 -5.21
CA VAL A 147 3.14 -0.24 -4.84
C VAL A 147 3.84 -1.47 -5.41
N ALA A 148 4.07 -2.46 -4.57
CA ALA A 148 4.70 -3.72 -4.93
C ALA A 148 3.84 -4.91 -4.51
N ALA A 149 3.83 -5.94 -5.35
CA ALA A 149 3.26 -7.23 -5.02
C ALA A 149 4.36 -8.31 -5.11
N PHE A 150 4.45 -9.14 -4.08
CA PHE A 150 5.32 -10.31 -4.08
C PHE A 150 4.54 -11.55 -3.64
N LYS A 151 4.85 -12.68 -4.28
CA LYS A 151 4.22 -13.96 -3.95
C LYS A 151 4.66 -14.39 -2.56
N CYS A 152 3.73 -14.81 -1.73
CA CYS A 152 4.03 -15.37 -0.41
C CYS A 152 3.14 -16.57 -0.11
N ASN A 153 3.61 -17.43 0.78
CA ASN A 153 2.84 -18.55 1.28
C ASN A 153 2.06 -18.11 2.53
N LEU A 154 0.95 -18.78 2.81
CA LEU A 154 0.20 -18.62 4.05
C LEU A 154 0.28 -19.91 4.85
N PRO A 155 0.26 -19.86 6.19
CA PRO A 155 0.18 -18.63 7.01
C PRO A 155 1.51 -17.86 7.18
N GLY A 156 2.64 -18.45 6.79
CA GLY A 156 3.98 -17.88 6.95
C GLY A 156 4.66 -17.51 5.63
N GLY A 157 5.54 -16.50 5.65
CA GLY A 157 6.30 -16.07 4.47
C GLY A 157 5.78 -14.78 3.81
N CYS A 158 4.76 -14.14 4.37
CA CYS A 158 4.32 -12.81 3.94
C CYS A 158 4.97 -11.66 4.74
N GLY A 159 5.60 -11.93 5.88
CA GLY A 159 6.21 -10.88 6.72
C GLY A 159 7.44 -10.19 6.11
N ASN A 160 7.90 -9.10 6.74
CA ASN A 160 9.04 -8.31 6.27
C ASN A 160 10.38 -9.07 6.25
N GLY A 161 10.50 -10.17 7.01
CA GLY A 161 11.69 -11.04 6.98
C GLY A 161 11.72 -12.03 5.79
N SER A 162 10.66 -12.12 5.00
CA SER A 162 10.58 -13.06 3.88
C SER A 162 11.51 -12.68 2.72
N ASP A 163 11.96 -13.68 1.97
CA ASP A 163 12.78 -13.47 0.76
C ASP A 163 12.07 -12.61 -0.29
N GLY A 164 10.75 -12.79 -0.42
CA GLY A 164 9.93 -11.97 -1.30
C GLY A 164 9.98 -10.50 -0.90
N PHE A 165 9.85 -10.18 0.39
CA PHE A 165 9.96 -8.81 0.88
C PHE A 165 11.38 -8.25 0.70
N ARG A 166 12.42 -9.02 1.06
CA ARG A 166 13.82 -8.62 0.89
C ARG A 166 14.19 -8.35 -0.57
N ARG A 167 13.57 -9.05 -1.51
CA ARG A 167 13.76 -8.80 -2.95
C ARG A 167 13.15 -7.47 -3.37
N ILE A 168 11.91 -7.20 -2.99
CA ILE A 168 11.25 -5.93 -3.37
C ILE A 168 11.81 -4.71 -2.63
N SER A 169 12.44 -4.88 -1.46
CA SER A 169 13.07 -3.78 -0.72
C SER A 169 14.36 -3.28 -1.38
N LYS A 170 15.10 -4.17 -2.04
CA LYS A 170 16.29 -3.84 -2.84
C LYS A 170 15.94 -3.30 -4.23
N MET A 171 14.72 -3.55 -4.69
CA MET A 171 14.23 -3.06 -5.97
C MET A 171 13.73 -1.62 -5.85
N ASP A 172 14.10 -0.79 -6.83
CA ASP A 172 13.41 0.47 -7.11
C ASP A 172 12.06 0.15 -7.80
N VAL A 173 11.18 -0.55 -7.06
CA VAL A 173 9.87 -1.02 -7.54
C VAL A 173 9.02 0.16 -7.99
N SER A 174 8.52 0.13 -9.22
CA SER A 174 7.45 0.98 -9.81
C SER A 174 7.28 2.39 -9.22
N ARG A 175 7.91 3.37 -9.87
CA ARG A 175 7.80 4.80 -9.57
C ARG A 175 6.37 5.27 -9.82
N CYS A 176 5.75 5.92 -8.83
CA CYS A 176 4.53 6.70 -9.04
C CYS A 176 4.86 7.94 -9.88
N ALA A 177 4.60 7.80 -11.19
CA ALA A 177 4.68 8.79 -12.26
C ALA A 177 6.09 9.27 -12.60
#